data_AF-A0A965C837-F1
#
_entry.id   AF-A0A965C837-F1
#
_cell.length_a   1.000
_cell.length_b   1.000
_cell.length_c   1.000
_cell.angle_alpha   90.00
_cell.angle_beta   90.00
_cell.angle_gamma   90.00
#
_symmetry.space_group_name_H-M   'P 1'
#
loop_
_entity.id
_entity.type
_entity.pdbx_description
1 polymer ?
#
loop_
_entity_poly.entity_id
_entity_poly.type
_entity_poly.pdbx_seq_one_letter_code
_entity_poly.pdbx_strand_id
1 'polypeptide(L)'
;MSKKVIRKVADTIPETVVGKVFMNGGSQAIRIPASMRVPTEQVKISVDPDSGIISIEPMDREALKLAFLAQIRSLTKAERDEIKAMEFKRDTSIARINPAVEEFFKGSE
;
A
#
# COMPACT_ATOMS: atom_id res chain seq x y z
N MET A 1 0.06 2.61 44.93
CA MET A 1 -0.57 1.44 44.29
C MET A 1 -1.47 1.92 43.15
N SER A 2 -0.93 2.14 41.96
CA SER A 2 -1.70 2.59 40.79
C SER A 2 -2.31 1.38 40.08
N LYS A 3 -3.64 1.28 40.10
CA LYS A 3 -4.37 0.24 39.34
C LYS A 3 -4.25 0.56 37.86
N LYS A 4 -3.54 -0.29 37.09
CA LYS A 4 -3.58 -0.26 35.62
C LYS A 4 -4.98 -0.66 35.17
N VAL A 5 -5.72 0.30 34.64
CA VAL A 5 -7.01 0.08 33.98
C VAL A 5 -6.72 -0.43 32.57
N ILE A 6 -6.97 -1.71 32.33
CA ILE A 6 -6.86 -2.32 31.01
C ILE A 6 -8.05 -1.79 30.19
N ARG A 7 -7.80 -0.83 29.29
CA ARG A 7 -8.78 -0.40 28.30
C ARG A 7 -8.89 -1.51 27.26
N LYS A 8 -10.06 -2.16 27.20
CA LYS A 8 -10.44 -3.07 26.13
C LYS A 8 -10.49 -2.24 24.84
N VAL A 9 -9.51 -2.40 23.98
CA VAL A 9 -9.54 -1.82 22.63
C VAL A 9 -10.72 -2.48 21.93
N ALA A 10 -11.72 -1.68 21.55
CA ALA A 10 -12.87 -2.20 20.83
C ALA A 10 -12.37 -2.71 19.48
N ASP A 11 -12.49 -4.02 19.25
CA ASP A 11 -12.32 -4.63 17.93
C ASP A 11 -13.48 -4.15 17.05
N THR A 12 -13.35 -2.96 16.48
CA THR A 12 -14.22 -2.50 15.40
C THR A 12 -13.90 -3.34 14.18
N ILE A 13 -14.67 -4.41 13.98
CA ILE A 13 -14.69 -5.16 12.73
C ILE A 13 -15.07 -4.13 11.64
N PRO A 14 -14.19 -3.85 10.66
CA PRO A 14 -14.50 -2.85 9.65
C PRO A 14 -15.73 -3.31 8.86
N GLU A 15 -16.69 -2.40 8.65
CA GLU A 15 -17.85 -2.66 7.80
C GLU A 15 -17.37 -3.14 6.44
N THR A 16 -17.77 -4.34 6.02
CA THR A 16 -17.41 -4.87 4.70
C THR A 16 -18.44 -4.40 3.68
N VAL A 17 -17.99 -3.76 2.61
CA VAL A 17 -18.86 -3.31 1.52
C VAL A 17 -18.55 -4.09 0.26
N VAL A 18 -19.58 -4.69 -0.35
CA VAL A 18 -19.44 -5.37 -1.65
C VAL A 18 -19.66 -4.36 -2.76
N GLY A 19 -18.62 -4.13 -3.57
CA GLY A 19 -18.65 -3.27 -4.74
C GLY A 19 -18.45 -4.04 -6.04
N LYS A 20 -18.75 -3.41 -7.18
CA LYS A 20 -18.43 -3.94 -8.51
C LYS A 20 -17.29 -3.13 -9.13
N VAL A 21 -16.40 -3.82 -9.83
CA VAL A 21 -15.39 -3.21 -10.70
C VAL A 21 -16.10 -2.66 -11.95
N PHE A 22 -15.65 -1.51 -12.44
CA PHE A 22 -16.15 -0.89 -13.66
C PHE A 22 -15.00 -0.30 -14.47
N MET A 23 -15.27 0.03 -15.74
CA MET A 23 -14.31 0.70 -16.61
C MET A 23 -14.43 2.22 -16.49
N ASN A 24 -13.31 2.91 -16.35
CA ASN A 24 -13.20 4.36 -16.41
C ASN A 24 -12.19 4.74 -17.50
N GLY A 25 -12.70 5.15 -18.67
CA GLY A 25 -11.87 5.28 -19.87
C GLY A 25 -11.27 3.94 -20.26
N GLY A 26 -9.95 3.89 -20.46
CA GLY A 26 -9.21 2.67 -20.82
C GLY A 26 -8.71 1.84 -19.63
N SER A 27 -9.20 2.07 -18.41
CA SER A 27 -8.68 1.38 -17.20
C SER A 27 -9.80 0.92 -16.27
N GLN A 28 -9.51 -0.11 -15.45
CA GLN A 28 -10.42 -0.60 -14.42
C GLN A 28 -10.41 0.29 -13.17
N ALA A 29 -11.56 0.41 -12.52
CA ALA A 29 -11.75 1.21 -11.32
C ALA A 29 -12.78 0.59 -10.36
N ILE A 30 -12.68 0.95 -9.08
CA ILE A 30 -13.67 0.65 -8.04
C ILE A 30 -14.20 1.94 -7.43
N ARG A 31 -15.46 1.94 -6.98
CA ARG A 31 -16.02 3.08 -6.24
C ARG A 31 -15.77 2.87 -4.75
N ILE A 32 -15.11 3.82 -4.12
CA ILE A 32 -14.87 3.81 -2.67
C ILE A 32 -16.02 4.57 -1.99
N PRO A 33 -16.80 3.92 -1.10
CA PRO A 33 -17.84 4.59 -0.33
C PRO A 33 -17.28 5.71 0.56
N ALA A 34 -18.11 6.69 0.91
CA ALA A 34 -17.70 7.81 1.74
C ALA A 34 -17.13 7.39 3.12
N SER A 35 -17.64 6.30 3.70
CA SER A 35 -17.15 5.74 4.97
C SER A 35 -15.72 5.20 4.90
N MET A 36 -15.25 4.83 3.70
CA MET A 36 -13.91 4.26 3.45
C MET A 36 -12.99 5.23 2.71
N ARG A 37 -13.36 6.51 2.65
CA ARG A 37 -12.64 7.50 1.85
C ARG A 37 -11.22 7.70 2.38
N VAL A 38 -10.26 7.59 1.46
CA VAL A 38 -8.85 7.87 1.75
C VAL A 38 -8.63 9.39 1.74
N PRO A 39 -7.93 9.96 2.73
CA PRO A 39 -7.74 11.42 2.81
C PRO A 39 -6.70 11.95 1.80
N THR A 40 -5.93 11.07 1.17
CA THR A 40 -4.84 11.42 0.26
C THR A 40 -5.23 11.19 -1.21
N GLU A 41 -4.62 11.95 -2.11
CA GLU A 41 -4.80 11.74 -3.57
C GLU A 41 -3.92 10.61 -4.11
N GLN A 42 -2.80 10.32 -3.43
CA GLN A 42 -1.88 9.24 -3.79
C GLN A 42 -2.06 8.07 -2.82
N VAL A 43 -2.03 6.86 -3.36
CA VAL A 43 -2.14 5.61 -2.61
C VAL A 43 -1.13 4.59 -3.12
N LYS A 44 -0.69 3.71 -2.22
CA LYS A 44 0.10 2.54 -2.55
C LYS A 44 -0.86 1.38 -2.75
N ILE A 45 -0.72 0.67 -3.86
CA ILE A 45 -1.47 -0.55 -4.15
C ILE A 45 -0.49 -1.71 -4.11
N SER A 46 -0.79 -2.72 -3.30
CA SER A 46 -0.01 -3.97 -3.25
C SER A 46 -0.93 -5.16 -3.40
N VAL A 47 -0.46 -6.16 -4.14
CA VAL A 47 -1.18 -7.41 -4.39
C VAL A 47 -0.42 -8.52 -3.69
N ASP A 48 -1.10 -9.26 -2.84
CA ASP A 48 -0.60 -10.55 -2.35
C ASP A 48 -0.94 -11.63 -3.39
N PRO A 49 0.06 -12.23 -4.06
CA PRO A 49 -0.19 -13.20 -5.12
C PRO A 49 -0.82 -14.50 -4.61
N ASP A 50 -0.61 -14.87 -3.35
CA ASP A 50 -1.09 -16.15 -2.81
C ASP A 50 -2.56 -16.08 -2.40
N SER A 51 -2.96 -14.98 -1.75
CA SER A 51 -4.34 -14.77 -1.30
C SER A 51 -5.21 -14.02 -2.31
N GLY A 52 -4.59 -13.36 -3.30
CA GLY A 52 -5.27 -12.46 -4.23
C GLY A 52 -5.77 -11.16 -3.59
N ILE A 53 -5.37 -10.87 -2.35
CA ILE A 53 -5.80 -9.68 -1.62
C ILE A 53 -5.08 -8.46 -2.18
N ILE A 54 -5.86 -7.42 -2.49
CA ILE A 54 -5.36 -6.11 -2.90
C ILE A 54 -5.47 -5.17 -1.69
N SER A 55 -4.33 -4.67 -1.23
CA SER A 55 -4.24 -3.68 -0.16
C SER A 55 -4.02 -2.29 -0.75
N ILE A 56 -4.80 -1.31 -0.27
CA ILE A 56 -4.70 0.10 -0.68
C ILE A 56 -4.38 0.93 0.56
N GLU A 57 -3.21 1.56 0.57
CA GLU A 57 -2.73 2.35 1.71
C GLU A 57 -2.56 3.82 1.32
N PRO A 58 -2.99 4.78 2.16
CA PRO A 58 -2.73 6.20 1.91
C PRO A 58 -1.23 6.48 1.85
N MET A 59 -0.80 7.23 0.83
CA MET A 59 0.55 7.76 0.78
C MET A 59 0.54 9.23 1.17
N ASP A 60 0.76 9.49 2.45
CA ASP A 60 1.10 10.83 2.90
C ASP A 60 2.64 10.99 2.85
N ARG A 61 3.10 11.84 1.93
CA ARG A 61 4.53 12.10 1.74
C ARG A 61 5.20 12.66 2.99
N GLU A 62 4.50 13.46 3.79
CA GLU A 62 5.06 14.05 5.00
C GLU A 62 5.18 13.00 6.11
N ALA A 63 4.12 12.22 6.34
CA ALA A 63 4.15 11.10 7.27
C ALA A 63 5.21 10.05 6.87
N LEU A 64 5.32 9.70 5.59
CA LEU A 64 6.34 8.78 5.08
C LEU A 64 7.76 9.30 5.32
N LYS A 65 7.99 10.60 5.08
CA LYS A 65 9.29 11.23 5.35
C LYS A 65 9.63 11.20 6.84
N LEU A 66 8.66 11.47 7.71
CA LEU A 66 8.84 11.42 9.16
C LEU A 66 9.11 9.99 9.64
N ALA A 67 8.36 9.01 9.16
CA ALA A 67 8.58 7.60 9.47
C ALA A 67 9.97 7.13 9.02
N PHE A 68 10.40 7.51 7.82
CA PHE A 68 11.74 7.23 7.32
C PHE A 68 12.85 7.88 8.17
N LEU A 69 12.69 9.15 8.54
CA LEU A 69 13.64 9.83 9.43
C LEU A 69 13.70 9.19 10.82
N ALA A 70 12.56 8.75 11.36
CA ALA A 70 12.52 8.02 12.62
C ALA A 70 13.28 6.69 12.51
N GLN A 71 13.08 5.95 11.42
CA GLN A 71 13.79 4.70 11.15
C GLN A 71 15.30 4.90 11.03
N ILE A 72 15.75 5.94 10.32
CA ILE A 72 17.20 6.26 10.25
C ILE A 72 17.76 6.59 11.63
N ARG A 73 17.01 7.36 12.42
CA ARG A 73 17.43 7.75 13.78
C ARG A 73 17.56 6.57 14.72
N SER A 74 16.72 5.53 14.57
CA SER A 74 16.81 4.32 15.38
C SER A 74 17.95 3.38 15.00
N LEU A 75 18.55 3.53 13.81
CA LEU A 75 19.69 2.71 13.39
C LEU A 75 20.97 3.08 14.17
N THR A 76 21.67 2.05 14.61
CA THR A 76 23.01 2.14 15.21
C THR A 76 24.05 2.54 14.16
N LYS A 77 25.23 2.96 14.61
CA LYS A 77 26.31 3.42 13.72
C LYS A 77 26.78 2.29 12.77
N ALA A 78 26.83 1.06 13.26
CA ALA A 78 27.20 -0.12 12.48
C ALA A 78 26.19 -0.41 11.35
N GLU A 79 24.89 -0.42 11.67
CA GLU A 79 23.83 -0.66 10.67
C GLU A 79 23.78 0.45 9.60
N ARG A 80 24.11 1.69 9.96
CA ARG A 80 24.21 2.80 9.00
C ARG A 80 25.38 2.64 8.03
N ASP A 81 26.51 2.12 8.49
CA ASP A 81 27.69 1.92 7.66
C ASP A 81 27.50 0.72 6.71
N GLU A 82 26.76 -0.32 7.13
CA GLU A 82 26.33 -1.41 6.25
C GLU A 82 25.38 -0.96 5.13
N ILE A 83 24.36 -0.16 5.46
CA ILE A 83 23.42 0.37 4.44
C ILE A 83 24.12 1.29 3.44
N LYS A 84 25.12 2.07 3.87
CA LYS A 84 25.93 2.89 2.96
C LYS A 84 26.78 2.05 2.00
N ALA A 85 27.19 0.86 2.42
CA ALA A 85 27.93 -0.08 1.58
C ALA A 85 27.03 -0.88 0.64
N MET A 86 25.70 -0.85 0.83
CA MET A 86 24.75 -1.52 -0.08
C MET A 86 24.59 -0.74 -1.39
N GLU A 87 24.97 -1.38 -2.49
CA GLU A 87 24.65 -0.88 -3.83
C GLU A 87 23.24 -1.30 -4.24
N PHE A 88 22.31 -0.36 -4.21
CA PHE A 88 20.96 -0.57 -4.77
C PHE A 88 21.00 -0.40 -6.29
N LYS A 89 20.89 -1.51 -7.02
CA LYS A 89 20.62 -1.47 -8.47
C LYS A 89 19.20 -0.94 -8.67
N ARG A 90 19.09 0.31 -9.11
CA ARG A 90 17.80 0.88 -9.51
C ARG A 90 17.32 0.14 -10.74
N ASP A 91 16.13 -0.43 -10.67
CA ASP A 91 15.47 -0.98 -11.84
C ASP A 91 15.07 0.17 -12.77
N THR A 92 15.75 0.27 -13.90
CA THR A 92 15.49 1.25 -14.97
C THR A 92 14.67 0.66 -16.10
N SER A 93 14.11 -0.54 -15.92
CA SER A 93 13.30 -1.16 -16.95
C SER A 93 12.06 -0.32 -17.26
N ILE A 94 11.71 -0.27 -18.54
CA ILE A 94 10.50 0.39 -19.03
C ILE A 94 9.31 -0.37 -18.43
N ALA A 95 8.35 0.35 -17.83
CA ALA A 95 7.14 -0.25 -17.31
C ALA A 95 6.43 -1.05 -18.42
N ARG A 96 6.25 -2.36 -18.21
CA ARG A 96 5.54 -3.25 -19.13
C ARG A 96 4.20 -3.65 -18.52
N ILE A 97 3.19 -3.76 -19.38
CA ILE A 97 1.89 -4.32 -19.00
C ILE A 97 2.11 -5.80 -18.67
N ASN A 98 1.44 -6.29 -17.62
CA ASN A 98 1.48 -7.70 -17.26
C ASN A 98 0.93 -8.56 -18.43
N PRO A 99 1.68 -9.55 -18.96
CA PRO A 99 1.25 -10.37 -20.09
C PRO A 99 -0.10 -11.06 -19.89
N ALA A 100 -0.43 -11.47 -18.66
CA ALA A 100 -1.71 -12.09 -18.34
C ALA A 100 -2.91 -11.14 -18.53
N VAL A 101 -2.67 -9.85 -18.32
CA VAL A 101 -3.68 -8.80 -18.56
C VAL A 101 -3.84 -8.60 -20.07
N GLU A 102 -2.75 -8.60 -20.83
CA GLU A 102 -2.79 -8.44 -22.29
C GLU A 102 -3.55 -9.60 -22.98
N GLU A 103 -3.32 -10.85 -22.55
CA GLU A 103 -4.03 -12.02 -23.10
C GLU A 103 -5.53 -12.00 -22.80
N PHE A 104 -5.93 -11.55 -21.62
CA PHE A 104 -7.34 -11.43 -21.25
C PHE A 104 -8.12 -10.49 -22.19
N PHE A 105 -7.48 -9.40 -22.66
CA PHE A 105 -8.14 -8.43 -23.54
C PHE A 105 -8.15 -8.83 -25.02
N LYS A 106 -7.23 -9.69 -25.48
CA LYS A 106 -7.24 -10.20 -26.87
C LYS A 106 -8.49 -11.03 -27.22
N GLY A 107 -9.20 -11.55 -26.22
CA GLY A 107 -10.45 -12.31 -26.42
C GLY A 107 -11.73 -11.47 -26.36
N SER A 108 -11.63 -10.14 -26.29
CA SER A 108 -12.79 -9.24 -26.08
C SER A 108 -13.18 -8.37 -27.28
N GLU A 109 -12.60 -8.62 -28.47
CA GLU A 109 -13.05 -8.06 -29.76
C GLU A 109 -14.04 -9.00 -30.49
#